data_AF-A0A8R2F9J8-F1
#
_entry.id   AF-A0A8R2F9J8-F1
#
_cell.length_a   1.000
_cell.length_b   1.000
_cell.length_c   1.000
_cell.angle_alpha   90.00
_cell.angle_beta   90.00
_cell.angle_gamma   90.00
#
_symmetry.space_group_name_H-M   'P 1'
#
loop_
_entity.id
_entity.type
_entity.pdbx_description
1 polymer ?
#
loop_
_entity_poly.entity_id
_entity_poly.type
_entity_poly.pdbx_seq_one_letter_code
_entity_poly.pdbx_strand_id
1 'polypeptide(L)'
;MGFDIESQSDPVQWQYMPLEDTESNACQYGSGTCYRAGDIRANALPQLTVMHTLWMREHNRLAKLLSQVNPHWNDERIFQEARKIVTASIQHITYAEWLPALLGENYTKRNGLEPSTKGYSNAYNETTDPSVSNSFATAVLPFANSMISDTIRCKPHLIILLLLSCICRLFLVDGLINNYEQV
;
A
#
# COMPACT_ATOMS: atom_id res chain seq x y z
N MET A 1 1.56 -17.19 -14.35
CA MET A 1 1.74 -15.72 -14.35
C MET A 1 3.22 -15.46 -14.56
N GLY A 2 3.64 -15.40 -15.83
CA GLY A 2 5.02 -15.07 -16.17
C GLY A 2 5.18 -13.56 -16.09
N PHE A 3 6.24 -13.11 -15.40
CA PHE A 3 6.75 -11.76 -15.57
C PHE A 3 7.52 -11.75 -16.90
N ASP A 4 6.99 -11.08 -17.92
CA ASP A 4 7.72 -10.91 -19.18
C ASP A 4 8.89 -9.96 -18.97
N ILE A 5 10.10 -10.54 -18.90
CA ILE A 5 11.39 -9.84 -18.85
C ILE A 5 11.80 -9.47 -20.28
N GLU A 6 11.00 -8.68 -20.99
CA GLU A 6 11.41 -8.14 -22.31
C GLU A 6 10.81 -6.75 -22.53
N SER A 7 11.36 -5.77 -21.81
CA SER A 7 11.23 -4.34 -22.12
C SER A 7 12.43 -3.62 -21.50
N GLN A 8 13.56 -3.70 -22.18
CA GLN A 8 14.80 -3.04 -21.78
C GLN A 8 15.14 -1.94 -22.79
N SER A 9 14.54 -0.76 -22.61
CA SER A 9 15.14 0.57 -22.88
C SER A 9 14.06 1.67 -22.93
N ASP A 10 13.65 2.20 -21.77
CA ASP A 10 13.06 3.55 -21.72
C ASP A 10 13.28 4.18 -20.33
N PRO A 11 13.84 5.40 -20.24
CA PRO A 11 14.00 6.07 -18.97
C PRO A 11 12.63 6.60 -18.52
N VAL A 12 12.07 5.94 -17.50
CA VAL A 12 10.74 6.21 -16.91
C VAL A 12 9.57 5.73 -17.78
N GLN A 13 9.45 4.42 -17.99
CA GLN A 13 8.16 3.83 -18.33
C GLN A 13 7.21 4.04 -17.14
N TRP A 14 6.19 4.87 -17.30
CA TRP A 14 5.14 5.07 -16.29
C TRP A 14 4.41 3.74 -16.08
N GLN A 15 4.82 2.95 -15.08
CA GLN A 15 4.15 1.69 -14.75
C GLN A 15 2.76 2.02 -14.20
N TYR A 16 1.74 1.88 -15.04
CA TYR A 16 0.35 1.86 -14.63
C TYR A 16 -0.04 0.43 -14.25
N MET A 17 -1.16 0.29 -13.54
CA MET A 17 -1.73 -1.03 -13.31
C MET A 17 -2.07 -1.71 -14.65
N PRO A 18 -2.07 -3.04 -14.72
CA PRO A 18 -2.55 -3.75 -15.90
C PRO A 18 -4.00 -3.38 -16.18
N LEU A 19 -4.41 -3.41 -17.45
CA LEU A 19 -5.79 -3.18 -17.84
C LEU A 19 -6.63 -4.43 -17.60
N GLU A 20 -7.91 -4.23 -17.36
CA GLU A 20 -8.90 -5.29 -17.27
C GLU A 20 -9.36 -5.66 -18.68
N ASP A 21 -9.39 -6.96 -18.97
CA ASP A 21 -9.76 -7.47 -20.29
C ASP A 21 -11.28 -7.47 -20.51
N THR A 22 -12.04 -7.46 -19.40
CA THR A 22 -13.51 -7.55 -19.41
C THR A 22 -14.16 -6.18 -19.56
N GLU A 23 -15.26 -6.12 -20.34
CA GLU A 23 -16.08 -4.92 -20.43
C GLU A 23 -16.76 -4.64 -19.10
N SER A 24 -16.65 -3.40 -18.61
CA SER A 24 -17.21 -2.97 -17.34
C SER A 24 -17.79 -1.58 -17.47
N ASN A 25 -18.90 -1.33 -16.76
CA ASN A 25 -19.48 0.01 -16.60
C ASN A 25 -18.87 0.78 -15.41
N ALA A 26 -17.90 0.19 -14.70
CA ALA A 26 -17.20 0.85 -13.59
C ALA A 26 -16.26 1.97 -14.07
N CYS A 27 -15.83 1.92 -15.33
CA CYS A 27 -14.99 2.93 -15.97
C CYS A 27 -15.69 3.50 -17.21
N GLN A 28 -15.01 4.36 -17.98
CA GLN A 28 -15.52 4.77 -19.29
C GLN A 28 -15.90 3.53 -20.11
N TYR A 29 -17.11 3.54 -20.68
CA TYR A 29 -17.69 2.39 -21.38
C TYR A 29 -16.77 1.90 -22.50
N GLY A 30 -16.30 0.65 -22.41
CA GLY A 30 -15.40 0.00 -23.37
C GLY A 30 -14.46 -1.02 -22.71
N SER A 31 -13.91 -1.95 -23.50
CA SER A 31 -12.85 -2.87 -23.04
C SER A 31 -11.53 -2.12 -22.87
N GLY A 32 -10.73 -2.50 -21.86
CA GLY A 32 -9.40 -1.92 -21.62
C GLY A 32 -9.38 -0.52 -21.02
N THR A 33 -10.48 -0.05 -20.43
CA THR A 33 -10.55 1.27 -19.77
C THR A 33 -10.37 1.20 -18.25
N CYS A 34 -10.66 0.04 -17.64
CA CYS A 34 -10.44 -0.21 -16.22
C CYS A 34 -9.07 -0.80 -15.95
N TYR A 35 -8.52 -0.50 -14.77
CA TYR A 35 -7.35 -1.18 -14.25
C TYR A 35 -7.73 -2.44 -13.46
N ARG A 36 -6.91 -3.48 -13.60
CA ARG A 36 -6.97 -4.70 -12.80
C ARG A 36 -6.12 -4.52 -11.53
N ALA A 37 -6.74 -4.81 -10.38
CA ALA A 37 -6.12 -4.71 -9.06
C ALA A 37 -6.64 -5.81 -8.12
N GLY A 38 -6.06 -5.92 -6.94
CA GLY A 38 -6.52 -6.87 -5.91
C GLY A 38 -7.89 -6.55 -5.29
N ASP A 39 -8.40 -5.33 -5.47
CA ASP A 39 -9.75 -4.92 -5.05
C ASP A 39 -10.53 -4.43 -6.27
N ILE A 40 -11.76 -4.94 -6.44
CA ILE A 40 -12.63 -4.63 -7.59
C ILE A 40 -13.02 -3.14 -7.68
N ARG A 41 -12.89 -2.40 -6.59
CA ARG A 41 -13.26 -0.97 -6.49
C ARG A 41 -12.08 -0.05 -6.80
N ALA A 42 -10.92 -0.57 -7.20
CA ALA A 42 -9.74 0.25 -7.50
C ALA A 42 -10.00 1.37 -8.52
N ASN A 43 -11.03 1.21 -9.37
CA ASN A 43 -11.43 2.19 -10.39
C ASN A 43 -12.59 3.11 -9.97
N ALA A 44 -13.13 2.97 -8.75
CA ALA A 44 -14.32 3.70 -8.33
C ALA A 44 -14.11 5.22 -8.28
N LEU A 45 -12.89 5.66 -7.91
CA LEU A 45 -12.50 7.06 -7.84
C LEU A 45 -11.03 7.20 -8.28
N PRO A 46 -10.65 8.25 -9.05
CA PRO A 46 -9.28 8.45 -9.49
C PRO A 46 -8.24 8.48 -8.36
N GLN A 47 -8.59 9.03 -7.19
CA GLN A 47 -7.72 9.06 -6.02
C GLN A 47 -7.39 7.66 -5.52
N LEU A 48 -8.37 6.76 -5.51
CA LEU A 48 -8.18 5.36 -5.13
C LEU A 48 -7.30 4.65 -6.16
N THR A 49 -7.55 4.86 -7.45
CA THR A 49 -6.72 4.32 -8.54
C THR A 49 -5.25 4.75 -8.43
N VAL A 50 -5.01 6.02 -8.09
CA VAL A 50 -3.65 6.55 -7.85
C VAL A 50 -3.00 5.83 -6.67
N MET A 51 -3.73 5.61 -5.57
CA MET A 51 -3.21 4.87 -4.42
C MET A 51 -2.86 3.42 -4.75
N HIS A 52 -3.71 2.71 -5.48
CA HIS A 52 -3.40 1.35 -5.93
C HIS A 52 -2.17 1.30 -6.85
N THR A 53 -2.08 2.26 -7.79
CA THR A 53 -0.91 2.37 -8.69
C THR A 53 0.36 2.63 -7.90
N LEU A 54 0.31 3.47 -6.87
CA LEU A 54 1.45 3.78 -6.03
C LEU A 54 1.96 2.56 -5.26
N TRP A 55 1.07 1.80 -4.63
CA TRP A 55 1.46 0.58 -3.91
C TRP A 55 2.01 -0.51 -4.83
N MET A 56 1.46 -0.64 -6.05
CA MET A 56 2.02 -1.52 -7.07
C MET A 56 3.44 -1.10 -7.47
N ARG A 57 3.67 0.19 -7.71
CA ARG A 57 5.01 0.71 -8.03
C ARG A 57 6.00 0.47 -6.90
N GLU A 58 5.58 0.66 -5.65
CA GLU A 58 6.44 0.43 -4.50
C GLU A 58 6.79 -1.06 -4.35
N HIS A 59 5.82 -1.95 -4.55
CA HIS A 59 6.09 -3.39 -4.59
C HIS A 59 7.14 -3.74 -5.66
N ASN A 60 7.00 -3.24 -6.88
CA ASN A 60 7.95 -3.49 -7.97
C ASN A 60 9.34 -2.89 -7.68
N ARG A 61 9.38 -1.70 -7.06
CA ARG A 61 10.63 -1.07 -6.64
C ARG A 61 11.35 -1.93 -5.61
N LEU A 62 10.64 -2.44 -4.61
CA LEU A 62 11.18 -3.31 -3.57
C LEU A 62 11.63 -4.65 -4.15
N ALA A 63 10.82 -5.29 -5.00
CA ALA A 63 11.18 -6.54 -5.66
C ALA A 63 12.49 -6.41 -6.45
N LYS A 64 12.67 -5.31 -7.20
CA LYS A 64 13.91 -5.03 -7.95
C LYS A 64 15.12 -4.83 -7.02
N LEU A 65 14.95 -4.18 -5.88
CA LEU A 65 16.04 -4.00 -4.92
C LEU A 65 16.39 -5.32 -4.21
N LEU A 66 15.37 -6.08 -3.80
CA LEU A 66 15.56 -7.37 -3.14
C LEU A 66 16.24 -8.38 -4.06
N SER A 67 15.92 -8.40 -5.35
CA SER A 67 16.60 -9.28 -6.32
C SER A 67 18.07 -8.93 -6.54
N GLN A 68 18.43 -7.65 -6.42
CA GLN A 68 19.82 -7.20 -6.51
C GLN A 68 20.63 -7.56 -5.26
N VAL A 69 20.04 -7.40 -4.07
CA VAL A 69 20.70 -7.69 -2.79
C VAL A 69 20.75 -9.20 -2.52
N ASN A 70 19.73 -9.95 -2.97
CA ASN A 70 19.63 -11.41 -2.78
C ASN A 70 19.51 -12.14 -4.13
N PRO A 71 20.59 -12.26 -4.92
CA PRO A 71 20.55 -12.91 -6.24
C PRO A 71 20.19 -14.40 -6.20
N HIS A 72 20.25 -15.02 -5.02
CA HIS A 72 19.94 -16.43 -4.81
C HIS A 72 18.45 -16.70 -4.53
N TRP A 73 17.64 -15.65 -4.32
CA TRP A 73 16.20 -15.80 -4.16
C TRP A 73 15.51 -16.04 -5.50
N ASN A 74 14.48 -16.89 -5.47
CA ASN A 74 13.59 -17.05 -6.61
C ASN A 74 12.50 -15.97 -6.62
N ASP A 75 11.80 -15.86 -7.75
CA ASP A 75 10.75 -14.85 -7.96
C ASP A 75 9.64 -14.90 -6.90
N GLU A 76 9.23 -16.09 -6.47
CA GLU A 76 8.20 -16.25 -5.43
C GLU A 76 8.66 -15.65 -4.10
N ARG A 77 9.91 -15.92 -3.68
CA ARG A 77 10.43 -15.36 -2.44
C ARG A 77 10.54 -13.84 -2.52
N ILE A 78 11.01 -13.31 -3.65
CA ILE A 78 11.09 -11.86 -3.89
C ILE A 78 9.70 -11.22 -3.81
N PHE A 79 8.70 -11.83 -4.44
CA PHE A 79 7.32 -11.35 -4.39
C PHE A 79 6.77 -11.33 -2.96
N GLN A 80 6.92 -12.42 -2.20
CA GLN A 80 6.39 -12.48 -0.84
C GLN A 80 7.09 -11.49 0.11
N GLU A 81 8.40 -11.31 -0.02
CA GLU A 81 9.14 -10.34 0.81
C GLU A 81 8.78 -8.89 0.46
N ALA A 82 8.68 -8.55 -0.84
CA ALA A 82 8.19 -7.24 -1.26
C ALA A 82 6.76 -6.98 -0.77
N ARG A 83 5.87 -7.98 -0.85
CA ARG A 83 4.49 -7.90 -0.33
C ARG A 83 4.46 -7.68 1.18
N LYS A 84 5.32 -8.40 1.92
CA LYS A 84 5.44 -8.29 3.39
C LYS A 84 5.84 -6.87 3.80
N ILE A 85 6.85 -6.30 3.14
CA ILE A 85 7.32 -4.93 3.41
C ILE A 85 6.23 -3.89 3.08
N VAL A 86 5.54 -4.01 1.95
CA VAL A 86 4.43 -3.12 1.59
C VAL A 86 3.30 -3.21 2.62
N THR A 87 2.95 -4.42 3.07
CA THR A 87 1.90 -4.62 4.08
C THR A 87 2.30 -3.99 5.42
N ALA A 88 3.54 -4.16 5.85
CA ALA A 88 4.07 -3.52 7.05
C ALA A 88 4.05 -1.98 6.94
N SER A 89 4.35 -1.45 5.74
CA SER A 89 4.32 -0.01 5.47
C SER A 89 2.89 0.56 5.58
N ILE A 90 1.91 -0.13 5.00
CA ILE A 90 0.49 0.24 5.10
C ILE A 90 0.03 0.19 6.57
N GLN A 91 0.37 -0.87 7.30
CA GLN A 91 0.05 -0.99 8.73
C GLN A 91 0.68 0.14 9.54
N HIS A 92 1.97 0.42 9.34
CA HIS A 92 2.64 1.50 10.06
C HIS A 92 1.99 2.85 9.81
N ILE A 93 1.75 3.24 8.54
CA ILE A 93 1.07 4.52 8.23
C ILE A 93 -0.33 4.56 8.87
N THR A 94 -1.06 3.43 8.83
CA THR A 94 -2.40 3.34 9.43
C THR A 94 -2.37 3.60 10.93
N TYR A 95 -1.50 2.92 11.67
CA TYR A 95 -1.46 2.99 13.14
C TYR A 95 -0.67 4.18 13.68
N ALA A 96 0.42 4.59 13.02
CA ALA A 96 1.28 5.68 13.46
C ALA A 96 0.74 7.06 13.07
N GLU A 97 0.02 7.18 11.96
CA GLU A 97 -0.35 8.49 11.39
C GLU A 97 -1.86 8.65 11.26
N TRP A 98 -2.52 7.71 10.57
CA TRP A 98 -3.93 7.87 10.23
C TRP A 98 -4.86 7.73 11.44
N LEU A 99 -4.67 6.70 12.29
CA LEU A 99 -5.50 6.50 13.48
C LEU A 99 -5.37 7.65 14.51
N PRO A 100 -4.17 8.15 14.86
CA PRO A 100 -4.04 9.35 15.70
C PRO A 100 -4.72 10.59 15.12
N ALA A 101 -4.62 10.80 13.81
CA ALA A 101 -5.27 11.93 13.14
C ALA A 101 -6.79 11.80 13.14
N LEU A 102 -7.32 10.57 13.04
CA LEU A 102 -8.74 10.28 12.99
C LEU A 102 -9.41 10.25 14.37
N LEU A 103 -8.83 9.52 15.32
CA LEU A 103 -9.41 9.24 16.64
C LEU A 103 -8.90 10.19 17.73
N GLY A 104 -7.82 10.91 17.44
CA GLY A 104 -7.09 11.74 18.39
C GLY A 104 -6.02 10.94 19.17
N GLU A 105 -4.88 11.58 19.42
CA GLU A 105 -3.73 10.95 20.08
C GLU A 105 -4.08 10.29 21.43
N ASN A 106 -4.90 10.96 22.24
CA ASN A 106 -5.29 10.45 23.56
C ASN A 106 -6.05 9.13 23.47
N TYR A 107 -6.92 8.98 22.45
CA TYR A 107 -7.69 7.76 22.27
C TYR A 107 -6.78 6.62 21.79
N THR A 108 -5.92 6.89 20.80
CA THR A 108 -4.97 5.90 20.27
C THR A 108 -4.03 5.38 21.36
N LYS A 109 -3.45 6.27 22.17
CA LYS A 109 -2.55 5.93 23.29
C LYS A 109 -3.25 5.08 24.34
N ARG A 110 -4.43 5.50 24.79
CA ARG A 110 -5.18 4.79 25.86
C ARG A 110 -5.65 3.40 25.45
N ASN A 111 -5.88 3.18 24.15
CA ASN A 111 -6.30 1.89 23.61
C ASN A 111 -5.12 1.05 23.10
N GLY A 112 -3.87 1.49 23.27
CA GLY A 112 -2.68 0.73 22.87
C GLY A 112 -2.59 0.50 21.35
N LEU A 113 -3.08 1.45 20.55
CA LEU A 113 -3.09 1.35 19.08
C LEU A 113 -1.79 1.89 18.44
N GLU A 114 -0.87 2.44 19.22
CA GLU A 114 0.39 2.94 18.68
C GLU A 114 1.36 1.79 18.37
N PRO A 115 2.08 1.84 17.23
CA PRO A 115 3.11 0.86 16.94
C PRO A 115 4.27 0.98 17.93
N SER A 116 4.96 -0.14 18.19
CA SER A 116 6.17 -0.12 19.02
C SER A 116 7.23 0.76 18.38
N THR A 117 7.89 1.59 19.19
CA THR A 117 8.99 2.45 18.72
C THR A 117 10.32 1.70 18.56
N LYS A 118 10.41 0.47 19.10
CA LYS A 118 11.63 -0.36 19.06
C LYS A 118 11.30 -1.85 19.00
N GLY A 119 12.03 -2.56 18.15
CA GLY A 119 12.01 -4.02 18.09
C GLY A 119 10.65 -4.60 17.71
N TYR A 120 10.42 -5.85 18.14
CA TYR A 120 9.17 -6.57 17.88
C TYR A 120 8.11 -6.27 18.93
N SER A 121 6.85 -6.28 18.51
CA SER A 121 5.70 -6.18 19.43
C SER A 121 5.32 -7.57 19.95
N ASN A 122 5.07 -7.67 21.25
CA ASN A 122 4.50 -8.87 21.89
C ASN A 122 2.97 -8.84 21.93
N ALA A 123 2.32 -7.97 21.13
CA ALA A 123 0.87 -7.79 21.13
C ALA A 123 0.09 -8.89 20.40
N TYR A 124 0.77 -9.82 19.72
CA TYR A 124 0.09 -10.92 19.04
C TYR A 124 -0.57 -11.86 20.05
N ASN A 125 -1.86 -12.14 19.83
CA ASN A 125 -2.63 -13.08 20.60
C ASN A 125 -3.45 -13.96 19.64
N GLU A 126 -3.20 -15.27 19.66
CA GLU A 126 -3.85 -16.26 18.80
C GLU A 126 -5.35 -16.43 19.06
N THR A 127 -5.82 -16.00 20.24
CA THR A 127 -7.24 -16.10 20.65
C THR A 127 -8.07 -14.88 20.23
N THR A 128 -7.43 -13.83 19.72
CA THR A 128 -8.12 -12.62 19.24
C THR A 128 -8.85 -12.91 17.93
N ASP A 129 -10.13 -12.52 17.84
CA ASP A 129 -10.89 -12.56 16.60
C ASP A 129 -10.42 -11.44 15.64
N PRO A 130 -9.80 -11.76 14.49
CA PRO A 130 -9.34 -10.76 13.54
C PRO A 130 -10.42 -10.34 12.54
N SER A 131 -11.64 -10.84 12.67
CA SER A 131 -12.73 -10.61 11.72
C SER A 131 -13.20 -9.16 11.75
N VAL A 132 -13.56 -8.64 10.58
CA VAL A 132 -14.17 -7.31 10.48
C VAL A 132 -15.63 -7.40 10.95
N SER A 133 -15.98 -6.63 11.98
CA SER A 133 -17.36 -6.58 12.47
C SER A 133 -18.33 -6.00 11.41
N ASN A 134 -19.56 -6.51 11.38
CA ASN A 134 -20.58 -6.04 10.44
C ASN A 134 -20.90 -4.54 10.62
N SER A 135 -20.89 -4.06 11.86
CA SER A 135 -21.10 -2.63 12.18
C SER A 135 -20.00 -1.77 11.56
N PHE A 136 -18.74 -2.18 11.65
CA PHE A 136 -17.63 -1.48 11.00
C PHE A 136 -17.75 -1.53 9.47
N ALA A 137 -18.01 -2.71 8.89
CA ALA A 137 -18.15 -2.89 7.44
C ALA A 137 -19.27 -2.02 6.85
N THR A 138 -20.36 -1.80 7.60
CA THR A 138 -21.48 -0.95 7.19
C THR A 138 -21.18 0.54 7.35
N ALA A 139 -20.44 0.93 8.39
CA ALA A 139 -20.15 2.33 8.71
C ALA A 139 -19.02 2.95 7.88
N VAL A 140 -18.09 2.14 7.36
CA VAL A 140 -16.87 2.64 6.71
C VAL A 140 -17.16 3.41 5.42
N LEU A 141 -18.16 3.01 4.62
CA LEU A 141 -18.46 3.66 3.35
C LEU A 141 -19.09 5.06 3.54
N PRO A 142 -20.14 5.25 4.38
CA PRO A 142 -20.61 6.59 4.74
C PRO A 142 -19.52 7.50 5.31
N PHE A 143 -18.65 6.94 6.16
CA PHE A 143 -17.51 7.66 6.71
C PHE A 143 -16.50 8.07 5.62
N ALA A 144 -16.16 7.18 4.69
CA ALA A 144 -15.29 7.52 3.57
C ALA A 144 -15.91 8.62 2.70
N ASN A 145 -17.21 8.53 2.42
CA ASN A 145 -17.93 9.52 1.62
C ASN A 145 -17.98 10.90 2.28
N SER A 146 -18.03 10.98 3.62
CA SER A 146 -18.01 12.28 4.32
C SER A 146 -16.65 12.97 4.29
N MET A 147 -15.57 12.25 3.95
CA MET A 147 -14.21 12.79 3.82
C MET A 147 -13.85 13.22 2.38
N ILE A 148 -14.67 12.87 1.39
CA ILE A 148 -14.39 13.20 -0.01
C ILE A 148 -14.67 14.68 -0.25
N SER A 149 -13.73 15.35 -0.93
CA SER A 149 -13.92 16.72 -1.43
C SER A 149 -14.45 16.70 -2.86
N ASP A 150 -15.36 17.63 -3.16
CA ASP A 150 -15.90 17.86 -4.51
C ASP A 150 -14.84 18.33 -5.51
N THR A 151 -13.66 18.75 -5.04
CA THR A 151 -12.59 19.29 -5.88
C THR A 151 -11.36 18.40 -5.86
N ILE A 152 -10.95 17.93 -7.04
CA ILE A 152 -9.68 17.22 -7.24
C ILE A 152 -8.63 18.24 -7.67
N ARG A 153 -7.66 18.52 -6.80
CA ARG A 153 -6.52 19.37 -7.13
C ARG A 153 -5.32 18.51 -7.54
N CYS A 154 -5.00 18.51 -8.82
CA CYS A 154 -3.80 17.86 -9.34
C CYS A 154 -2.56 18.74 -9.05
N LYS A 155 -1.96 18.58 -7.86
CA LYS A 155 -0.64 19.15 -7.56
C LYS A 155 0.41 18.04 -7.66
N PRO A 156 1.15 17.93 -8.77
CA PRO A 156 2.06 16.80 -9.02
C PRO A 156 3.15 16.64 -7.96
N HIS A 157 3.52 17.73 -7.28
CA HIS A 157 4.61 17.72 -6.29
C HIS A 157 4.18 17.30 -4.88
N LEU A 158 2.90 17.41 -4.51
CA LEU A 158 2.46 17.26 -3.11
C LEU A 158 2.16 15.81 -2.71
N ILE A 159 1.58 15.02 -3.63
CA ILE A 159 1.22 13.61 -3.40
C ILE A 159 2.49 12.77 -3.24
N ILE A 160 3.50 13.06 -4.05
CA ILE A 160 4.81 12.42 -4.04
C ILE A 160 5.52 12.73 -2.71
N LEU A 161 5.52 13.99 -2.26
CA LEU A 161 6.22 14.40 -1.04
C LEU A 161 5.66 13.78 0.24
N LEU A 162 4.33 13.65 0.38
CA LEU A 162 3.76 13.06 1.59
C LEU A 162 4.09 11.57 1.71
N LEU A 163 3.94 10.81 0.62
CA LEU A 163 4.19 9.37 0.61
C LEU A 163 5.69 9.04 0.64
N LEU A 164 6.55 9.79 -0.06
CA LEU A 164 8.01 9.63 0.07
C LEU A 164 8.50 10.04 1.44
N SER A 165 7.92 11.04 2.10
CA SER A 165 8.36 11.41 3.45
C SER A 165 8.06 10.32 4.49
N CYS A 166 6.96 9.59 4.34
CA CYS A 166 6.60 8.48 5.24
C CYS A 166 7.40 7.22 4.92
N ILE A 167 7.51 6.87 3.62
CA ILE A 167 8.29 5.71 3.17
C ILE A 167 9.78 5.94 3.50
N CYS A 168 10.34 7.14 3.26
CA CYS A 168 11.72 7.45 3.65
C CYS A 168 11.92 7.45 5.18
N ARG A 169 10.95 7.88 5.99
CA ARG A 169 11.06 7.77 7.46
C ARG A 169 11.09 6.31 7.90
N LEU A 170 10.25 5.46 7.34
CA LEU A 170 10.29 4.01 7.62
C LEU A 170 11.64 3.39 7.23
N PHE A 171 12.20 3.77 6.08
CA PHE A 171 13.46 3.20 5.60
C PHE A 171 14.73 3.79 6.24
N LEU A 172 14.72 5.06 6.66
CA LEU A 172 15.86 5.70 7.35
C LEU A 172 15.88 5.43 8.86
N VAL A 173 14.72 5.26 9.50
CA VAL A 173 14.64 5.03 10.96
C VAL A 173 14.77 3.55 11.31
N ASP A 174 14.27 2.62 10.48
CA ASP A 174 14.16 1.21 10.87
C ASP A 174 15.21 0.26 10.27
N GLY A 175 16.12 0.74 9.41
CA GLY A 175 17.23 -0.09 8.89
C GLY A 175 16.77 -1.39 8.21
N LEU A 176 15.52 -1.44 7.74
CA LEU A 176 14.84 -2.66 7.27
C LEU A 176 15.44 -3.28 6.02
N ILE A 177 16.38 -2.62 5.32
CA ILE A 177 17.09 -3.23 4.19
C ILE A 177 18.41 -3.88 4.66
N ASN A 178 19.07 -3.33 5.68
CA ASN A 178 20.37 -3.84 6.15
C ASN A 178 20.27 -4.91 7.23
N ASN A 179 19.12 -5.04 7.91
CA ASN A 179 18.92 -6.04 8.98
C ASN A 179 18.39 -7.40 8.49
N TYR A 180 18.29 -7.63 7.17
CA TYR A 180 17.84 -8.91 6.61
C TYR A 180 18.93 -10.00 6.59
N GLU A 181 20.13 -9.75 7.13
CA GLU A 181 21.19 -10.76 7.32
C GLU A 181 21.00 -11.66 8.57
N GLN A 182 19.93 -11.50 9.35
CA GLN A 182 19.68 -12.31 10.55
C GLN A 182 18.35 -13.09 10.56
N VAL A 183 17.88 -13.55 9.39
CA VAL A 183 16.81 -14.57 9.30
C VAL A 183 17.27 -15.74 8.46
#